data_AF-A0A506QWW8-F1
#
_entry.id   AF-A0A506QWW8-F1
#
_cell.length_a   1.000
_cell.length_b   1.000
_cell.length_c   1.000
_cell.angle_alpha   90.00
_cell.angle_beta   90.00
_cell.angle_gamma   90.00
#
_symmetry.space_group_name_H-M   'P 1'
#
loop_
_entity.id
_entity.type
_entity.pdbx_description
1 polymer ?
#
loop_
_entity_poly.entity_id
_entity_poly.type
_entity_poly.pdbx_seq_one_letter_code
_entity_poly.pdbx_strand_id
1 'polypeptide(L)'
;AGMTYFFENNFQTKCGRLLIINDSVFFSKLGLSEFVKNLFETKVEVLGATENSQHSHHLGSFCISVGEKIIRNGKFKNFWYEYKASNVRPLVIKRGEFGLSKLLKSLVSSEQEFKSLFNISFMERKLREDLEFYKNYYYYRREGVRGWANRSITGMLVNDEVLSSYYNQYLIQNRNYSKLLVPGEIHPSSKILVNDAETSKDENVDYLNVVNFFRTYSNDETFLDSQFKQRVVALYLDEFTMGSQIHINCLALHHVGLPIIKLDLMFRCVCSMNDIIKLRDQLDESQQEEFMTLMLARLCGDRFLVGLNRLAYQFGIL
;
A
#
# COMPACT_ATOMS: atom_id res chain seq x y z
N ALA A 1 8.78 -9.36 -29.27
CA ALA A 1 7.77 -8.35 -29.64
C ALA A 1 7.30 -7.65 -28.36
N GLY A 2 7.14 -6.33 -28.41
CA GLY A 2 6.97 -5.43 -27.25
C GLY A 2 7.17 -3.98 -27.71
N MET A 3 7.87 -3.15 -26.93
CA MET A 3 8.17 -1.76 -27.32
C MET A 3 8.98 -1.62 -28.62
N THR A 4 9.79 -2.61 -28.99
CA THR A 4 10.50 -2.62 -30.29
C THR A 4 9.52 -2.59 -31.46
N TYR A 5 8.43 -3.36 -31.38
CA TYR A 5 7.38 -3.39 -32.40
C TYR A 5 6.70 -2.01 -32.55
N PHE A 6 6.46 -1.32 -31.44
CA PHE A 6 5.91 0.03 -31.44
C PHE A 6 6.78 1.01 -32.25
N PHE A 7 8.11 0.93 -32.13
CA PHE A 7 9.03 1.78 -32.88
C PHE A 7 9.27 1.34 -34.32
N GLU A 8 9.34 0.04 -34.59
CA GLU A 8 9.50 -0.52 -35.95
C GLU A 8 8.33 -0.15 -36.86
N ASN A 9 7.12 -0.05 -36.30
CA ASN A 9 5.91 0.35 -37.02
C ASN A 9 5.66 1.86 -37.01
N ASN A 10 6.61 2.66 -36.53
CA ASN A 10 6.53 4.13 -36.48
C ASN A 10 5.33 4.70 -35.71
N PHE A 11 4.74 3.96 -34.76
CA PHE A 11 3.59 4.44 -33.99
C PHE A 11 3.91 5.65 -33.12
N GLN A 12 5.17 5.83 -32.71
CA GLN A 12 5.64 7.02 -31.97
C GLN A 12 5.34 8.34 -32.69
N THR A 13 5.23 8.33 -34.02
CA THR A 13 5.02 9.55 -34.82
C THR A 13 3.61 10.12 -34.65
N LYS A 14 2.61 9.25 -34.39
CA LYS A 14 1.20 9.63 -34.24
C LYS A 14 0.68 9.48 -32.81
N CYS A 15 1.45 8.85 -31.93
CA CYS A 15 1.07 8.64 -30.54
C CYS A 15 1.23 9.94 -29.73
N GLY A 16 0.09 10.55 -29.36
CA GLY A 16 0.06 11.73 -28.49
C GLY A 16 0.39 11.39 -27.02
N ARG A 17 0.02 10.18 -26.60
CA ARG A 17 0.28 9.67 -25.25
C ARG A 17 0.31 8.15 -25.25
N LEU A 18 1.34 7.58 -24.62
CA LEU A 18 1.55 6.14 -24.54
C LEU A 18 1.31 5.68 -23.12
N LEU A 19 0.40 4.72 -22.96
CA LEU A 19 0.20 4.03 -21.71
C LEU A 19 0.90 2.65 -21.76
N ILE A 20 1.84 2.43 -20.86
CA ILE A 20 2.58 1.18 -20.71
C ILE A 20 2.05 0.49 -19.46
N ILE A 21 1.46 -0.69 -19.63
CA ILE A 21 0.88 -1.47 -18.54
C ILE A 21 1.50 -2.86 -18.51
N ASN A 22 1.75 -3.35 -17.31
CA ASN A 22 2.24 -4.69 -17.06
C ASN A 22 1.09 -5.71 -17.17
N ASP A 23 1.36 -6.89 -17.71
CA ASP A 23 0.40 -7.99 -17.86
C ASP A 23 0.17 -8.79 -16.57
N SER A 24 1.02 -8.60 -15.55
CA SER A 24 0.91 -9.23 -14.23
C SER A 24 0.08 -8.41 -13.23
N VAL A 25 -0.99 -7.77 -13.70
CA VAL A 25 -1.96 -7.04 -12.87
C VAL A 25 -3.39 -7.48 -13.20
N PHE A 26 -4.23 -7.54 -12.16
CA PHE A 26 -5.67 -7.65 -12.29
C PHE A 26 -6.28 -6.24 -12.38
N PHE A 27 -7.27 -6.06 -13.25
CA PHE A 27 -8.01 -4.80 -13.37
C PHE A 27 -9.40 -4.92 -12.76
N SER A 28 -9.60 -4.26 -11.62
CA SER A 28 -10.91 -4.01 -11.04
C SER A 28 -11.72 -3.10 -11.97
N LYS A 29 -13.02 -3.37 -12.14
CA LYS A 29 -13.96 -2.50 -12.83
C LYS A 29 -14.15 -1.17 -12.07
N LEU A 30 -14.09 -1.24 -10.74
CA LEU A 30 -14.27 -0.08 -9.87
C LEU A 30 -13.06 0.84 -10.00
N GLY A 31 -13.33 2.14 -10.22
CA GLY A 31 -12.28 3.16 -10.42
C GLY A 31 -11.58 3.12 -11.78
N LEU A 32 -11.77 2.09 -12.62
CA LEU A 32 -11.02 1.91 -13.86
C LEU A 32 -11.19 3.05 -14.87
N SER A 33 -12.43 3.49 -15.08
CA SER A 33 -12.73 4.55 -16.04
C SER A 33 -12.04 5.86 -15.66
N GLU A 34 -12.16 6.27 -14.39
CA GLU A 34 -11.51 7.48 -13.89
C GLU A 34 -9.98 7.36 -13.89
N PHE A 35 -9.45 6.20 -13.51
CA PHE A 35 -8.01 5.94 -13.54
C PHE A 35 -7.42 6.08 -14.94
N VAL A 36 -8.04 5.45 -15.95
CA VAL A 36 -7.61 5.55 -17.35
C VAL A 36 -7.74 6.99 -17.84
N LYS A 37 -8.85 7.67 -17.52
CA LYS A 37 -9.06 9.08 -17.86
C LYS A 37 -7.94 9.96 -17.31
N ASN A 38 -7.61 9.83 -16.02
CA ASN A 38 -6.55 10.60 -15.36
C ASN A 38 -5.16 10.35 -15.98
N LEU A 39 -4.91 9.14 -16.48
CA LEU A 39 -3.65 8.80 -17.16
C LEU A 39 -3.56 9.36 -18.58
N PHE A 40 -4.68 9.52 -19.29
CA PHE A 40 -4.70 10.03 -20.67
C PHE A 40 -4.87 11.55 -20.77
N GLU A 41 -5.70 12.14 -19.91
CA GLU A 41 -6.05 13.57 -19.98
C GLU A 41 -5.08 14.49 -19.20
N THR A 42 -4.01 13.94 -18.64
CA THR A 42 -3.02 14.72 -17.90
C THR A 42 -2.06 15.50 -18.82
N LYS A 43 -1.66 16.68 -18.35
CA LYS A 43 -0.57 17.48 -18.95
C LYS A 43 0.82 17.07 -18.46
N VAL A 44 0.89 16.29 -17.38
CA VAL A 44 2.16 15.82 -16.81
C VAL A 44 2.92 15.00 -17.87
N GLU A 45 4.21 15.24 -18.08
CA GLU A 45 4.96 14.55 -19.14
C GLU A 45 5.13 13.04 -18.85
N VAL A 46 5.37 12.65 -17.60
CA VAL A 46 5.42 11.25 -17.15
C VAL A 46 4.61 11.07 -15.88
N LEU A 47 3.57 10.23 -15.95
CA LEU A 47 2.70 9.91 -14.83
C LEU A 47 2.66 8.39 -14.59
N GLY A 48 3.23 7.93 -13.48
CA GLY A 48 3.05 6.56 -13.00
C GLY A 48 1.76 6.40 -12.20
N ALA A 49 1.29 5.16 -12.00
CA ALA A 49 0.20 4.89 -11.07
C ALA A 49 0.63 5.07 -9.62
N THR A 50 1.75 4.42 -9.23
CA THR A 50 2.30 4.42 -7.87
C THR A 50 3.82 4.60 -7.91
N GLU A 51 4.44 4.66 -6.74
CA GLU A 51 5.88 4.74 -6.54
C GLU A 51 6.44 3.48 -5.88
N ASN A 52 7.77 3.40 -5.86
CA ASN A 52 8.50 2.35 -5.17
C ASN A 52 9.81 2.92 -4.61
N SER A 53 10.04 2.67 -3.33
CA SER A 53 11.18 3.14 -2.52
C SER A 53 12.08 1.98 -2.08
N GLN A 54 11.82 0.74 -2.50
CA GLN A 54 12.44 -0.47 -1.96
C GLN A 54 13.96 -0.53 -2.10
N HIS A 55 14.50 -0.07 -3.23
CA HIS A 55 15.95 0.01 -3.43
C HIS A 55 16.43 1.42 -3.83
N SER A 56 15.53 2.22 -4.41
CA SER A 56 15.70 3.63 -4.74
C SER A 56 14.32 4.17 -5.06
N HIS A 57 14.06 5.46 -4.83
CA HIS A 57 12.80 6.08 -5.25
C HIS A 57 12.69 6.06 -6.78
N HIS A 58 11.56 5.52 -7.28
CA HIS A 58 11.23 5.43 -8.71
C HIS A 58 9.71 5.22 -8.89
N LEU A 59 9.24 5.36 -10.14
CA LEU A 59 7.85 5.00 -10.45
C LEU A 59 7.68 3.48 -10.45
N GLY A 60 6.56 3.02 -9.92
CA GLY A 60 6.13 1.64 -10.08
C GLY A 60 5.87 1.36 -11.56
N SER A 61 6.65 0.46 -12.14
CA SER A 61 6.63 0.13 -13.58
C SER A 61 5.38 -0.64 -14.05
N PHE A 62 4.34 -0.70 -13.22
CA PHE A 62 3.12 -1.45 -13.49
C PHE A 62 2.17 -0.72 -14.42
N CYS A 63 2.16 0.60 -14.37
CA CYS A 63 1.32 1.44 -15.21
C CYS A 63 1.95 2.83 -15.30
N ILE A 64 2.48 3.18 -16.48
CA ILE A 64 3.16 4.45 -16.73
C ILE A 64 2.58 5.09 -17.99
N SER A 65 2.15 6.33 -17.84
CA SER A 65 1.68 7.19 -18.91
C SER A 65 2.79 8.18 -19.32
N VAL A 66 3.15 8.19 -20.60
CA VAL A 66 4.25 8.98 -21.16
C VAL A 66 3.71 9.90 -22.25
N GLY A 67 4.05 11.19 -22.20
CA GLY A 67 3.64 12.20 -23.18
C GLY A 67 4.47 12.19 -24.46
N GLU A 68 3.91 12.71 -25.55
CA GLU A 68 4.49 12.66 -26.91
C GLU A 68 5.95 13.08 -27.04
N LYS A 69 6.37 14.14 -26.35
CA LYS A 69 7.75 14.66 -26.45
C LYS A 69 8.78 13.60 -26.03
N ILE A 70 8.45 12.82 -25.01
CA ILE A 70 9.32 11.76 -24.49
C ILE A 70 9.22 10.52 -25.39
N ILE A 71 8.02 10.15 -25.84
CA ILE A 71 7.81 9.02 -26.75
C ILE A 71 8.65 9.17 -28.02
N ARG A 72 8.74 10.39 -28.57
CA ARG A 72 9.50 10.71 -29.79
C ARG A 72 10.99 10.94 -29.53
N ASN A 73 11.45 10.89 -28.28
CA ASN A 73 12.84 11.12 -27.94
C ASN A 73 13.72 9.92 -28.33
N GLY A 74 14.85 10.19 -28.99
CA GLY A 74 15.80 9.16 -29.42
C GLY A 74 16.36 8.32 -28.27
N LYS A 75 16.59 8.90 -27.09
CA LYS A 75 17.07 8.15 -25.91
C LYS A 75 16.01 7.17 -25.39
N PHE A 76 14.74 7.56 -25.41
CA PHE A 76 13.63 6.69 -25.05
C PHE A 76 13.52 5.51 -26.01
N LYS A 77 13.60 5.78 -27.32
CA LYS A 77 13.67 4.74 -28.36
C LYS A 77 14.85 3.78 -28.11
N ASN A 78 16.06 4.31 -27.95
CA ASN A 78 17.27 3.50 -27.79
C ASN A 78 17.23 2.61 -26.55
N PHE A 79 16.66 3.09 -25.44
CA PHE A 79 16.48 2.27 -24.24
C PHE A 79 15.73 0.96 -24.53
N TRP A 80 14.66 1.01 -25.32
CA TRP A 80 13.88 -0.18 -25.65
C TRP A 80 14.57 -1.11 -26.65
N TYR A 81 15.40 -0.59 -27.56
CA TYR A 81 16.23 -1.42 -28.45
C TYR A 81 17.37 -2.10 -27.70
N GLU A 82 17.94 -1.43 -26.69
CA GLU A 82 19.07 -1.95 -25.91
C GLU A 82 18.63 -2.80 -24.70
N TYR A 83 17.35 -2.77 -24.36
CA TYR A 83 16.80 -3.50 -23.21
C TYR A 83 16.96 -5.02 -23.39
N LYS A 84 17.74 -5.63 -22.50
CA LYS A 84 17.96 -7.09 -22.47
C LYS A 84 16.97 -7.74 -21.50
N ALA A 85 15.99 -8.43 -22.06
CA ALA A 85 15.03 -9.24 -21.31
C ALA A 85 15.74 -10.29 -20.44
N SER A 86 15.15 -10.59 -19.29
CA SER A 86 15.65 -11.59 -18.36
C SER A 86 14.49 -12.17 -17.55
N ASN A 87 14.60 -13.44 -17.18
CA ASN A 87 13.66 -14.07 -16.25
C ASN A 87 14.10 -13.93 -14.79
N VAL A 88 15.24 -13.27 -14.54
CA VAL A 88 15.76 -13.03 -13.19
C VAL A 88 15.25 -11.69 -12.70
N ARG A 89 14.31 -11.71 -11.75
CA ARG A 89 13.61 -10.53 -11.23
C ARG A 89 14.55 -9.39 -10.82
N PRO A 90 15.64 -9.61 -10.04
CA PRO A 90 16.58 -8.52 -9.74
C PRO A 90 17.16 -7.82 -10.97
N LEU A 91 17.40 -8.55 -12.07
CA LEU A 91 17.88 -7.96 -13.32
C LEU A 91 16.79 -7.16 -14.03
N VAL A 92 15.55 -7.67 -14.04
CA VAL A 92 14.38 -6.97 -14.58
C VAL A 92 14.14 -5.66 -13.84
N ILE A 93 14.15 -5.69 -12.50
CA ILE A 93 14.01 -4.49 -11.66
C ILE A 93 15.13 -3.49 -11.96
N LYS A 94 16.38 -3.95 -11.97
CA LYS A 94 17.55 -3.08 -12.16
C LYS A 94 17.63 -2.46 -13.54
N ARG A 95 17.46 -3.26 -14.60
CA ARG A 95 17.63 -2.81 -16.00
C ARG A 95 16.35 -2.19 -16.55
N GLY A 96 15.20 -2.70 -16.13
CA GLY A 96 13.89 -2.28 -16.59
C GLY A 96 13.35 -1.16 -15.71
N GLU A 97 12.82 -1.50 -14.53
CA GLU A 97 12.06 -0.55 -13.70
C GLU A 97 12.88 0.68 -13.29
N PHE A 98 14.08 0.46 -12.72
CA PHE A 98 14.98 1.54 -12.35
C PHE A 98 15.57 2.25 -13.57
N GLY A 99 16.01 1.49 -14.57
CA GLY A 99 16.60 2.04 -15.80
C GLY A 99 15.64 2.98 -16.53
N LEU A 100 14.39 2.53 -16.70
CA LEU A 100 13.33 3.28 -17.33
C LEU A 100 12.98 4.53 -16.52
N SER A 101 12.79 4.40 -15.21
CA SER A 101 12.47 5.56 -14.36
C SER A 101 13.57 6.62 -14.37
N LYS A 102 14.85 6.19 -14.30
CA LYS A 102 16.00 7.11 -14.38
C LYS A 102 16.06 7.82 -15.73
N LEU A 103 15.81 7.09 -16.82
CA LEU A 103 15.76 7.66 -18.15
C LEU A 103 14.63 8.70 -18.26
N LEU A 104 13.41 8.31 -17.89
CA LEU A 104 12.24 9.18 -17.93
C LEU A 104 12.46 10.45 -17.10
N LYS A 105 12.98 10.32 -15.87
CA LYS A 105 13.35 11.46 -15.01
C LYS A 105 14.40 12.38 -15.68
N SER A 106 15.28 11.85 -16.51
CA SER A 106 16.26 12.65 -17.26
C SER A 106 15.72 13.32 -18.53
N LEU A 107 14.52 12.93 -18.99
CA LEU A 107 13.91 13.42 -20.23
C LEU A 107 12.79 14.43 -19.98
N VAL A 108 12.20 14.44 -18.78
CA VAL A 108 11.22 15.45 -18.40
C VAL A 108 11.84 16.84 -18.32
N SER A 109 11.03 17.85 -18.59
CA SER A 109 11.43 19.27 -18.56
C SER A 109 11.67 19.81 -17.16
N SER A 110 11.05 19.22 -16.13
CA SER A 110 11.30 19.53 -14.72
C SER A 110 10.95 18.33 -13.82
N GLU A 111 11.40 18.35 -12.55
CA GLU A 111 11.05 17.30 -11.59
C GLU A 111 9.53 17.20 -11.35
N GLN A 112 8.78 18.29 -11.53
CA GLN A 112 7.33 18.34 -11.35
C GLN A 112 6.57 17.62 -12.48
N GLU A 113 7.25 17.30 -13.58
CA GLU A 113 6.71 16.56 -14.72
C GLU A 113 6.94 15.05 -14.63
N PHE A 114 7.58 14.58 -13.56
CA PHE A 114 7.78 13.17 -13.25
C PHE A 114 7.08 12.83 -11.93
N LYS A 115 5.84 12.34 -12.01
CA LYS A 115 4.97 12.12 -10.84
C LYS A 115 4.30 10.76 -10.87
N SER A 116 3.71 10.38 -9.73
CA SER A 116 2.72 9.31 -9.67
C SER A 116 1.34 9.86 -9.29
N LEU A 117 0.28 9.16 -9.73
CA LEU A 117 -1.12 9.52 -9.48
C LEU A 117 -1.47 9.30 -8.00
N PHE A 118 -1.08 8.15 -7.46
CA PHE A 118 -1.25 7.78 -6.05
C PHE A 118 0.07 7.99 -5.30
N ASN A 119 0.44 9.26 -5.10
CA ASN A 119 1.62 9.67 -4.33
C ASN A 119 1.28 9.98 -2.85
N ILE A 120 2.31 10.35 -2.07
CA ILE A 120 2.13 10.70 -0.65
C ILE A 120 1.15 11.86 -0.44
N SER A 121 1.16 12.89 -1.30
CA SER A 121 0.25 14.02 -1.21
C SER A 121 -1.21 13.61 -1.50
N PHE A 122 -1.41 12.66 -2.41
CA PHE A 122 -2.73 12.07 -2.64
C PHE A 122 -3.24 11.36 -1.38
N MET A 123 -2.40 10.51 -0.77
CA MET A 123 -2.79 9.76 0.43
C MET A 123 -3.00 10.66 1.65
N GLU A 124 -2.15 11.66 1.85
CA GLU A 124 -2.28 12.64 2.93
C GLU A 124 -3.60 13.38 2.82
N ARG A 125 -3.94 13.85 1.61
CA ARG A 125 -5.23 14.48 1.34
C ARG A 125 -6.40 13.54 1.61
N LYS A 126 -6.33 12.28 1.16
CA LYS A 126 -7.37 11.28 1.41
C LYS A 126 -7.57 11.03 2.91
N LEU A 127 -6.50 10.84 3.67
CA LEU A 127 -6.57 10.65 5.13
C LEU A 127 -7.09 11.89 5.88
N ARG A 128 -6.88 13.09 5.33
CA ARG A 128 -7.34 14.33 5.95
C ARG A 128 -8.83 14.60 5.68
N GLU A 129 -9.24 14.44 4.43
CA GLU A 129 -10.54 14.89 3.90
C GLU A 129 -11.61 13.80 3.92
N ASP A 130 -11.23 12.53 3.81
CA ASP A 130 -12.15 11.39 3.85
C ASP A 130 -12.15 10.79 5.27
N LEU A 131 -13.12 11.24 6.06
CA LEU A 131 -13.25 10.80 7.46
C LEU A 131 -13.50 9.30 7.55
N GLU A 132 -14.32 8.73 6.67
CA GLU A 132 -14.64 7.29 6.71
C GLU A 132 -13.41 6.45 6.37
N PHE A 133 -12.64 6.87 5.37
CA PHE A 133 -11.38 6.22 5.04
C PHE A 133 -10.38 6.29 6.19
N TYR A 134 -10.22 7.47 6.81
CA TYR A 134 -9.34 7.65 7.97
C TYR A 134 -9.71 6.70 9.12
N LYS A 135 -11.00 6.67 9.51
CA LYS A 135 -11.52 5.85 10.62
C LYS A 135 -11.27 4.36 10.38
N ASN A 136 -11.38 3.91 9.13
CA ASN A 136 -11.25 2.50 8.76
C ASN A 136 -9.86 2.14 8.20
N TYR A 137 -8.90 3.06 8.15
CA TYR A 137 -7.59 2.78 7.55
C TYR A 137 -6.90 1.59 8.20
N TYR A 138 -7.05 1.41 9.52
CA TYR A 138 -6.51 0.25 10.25
C TYR A 138 -6.93 -1.09 9.65
N TYR A 139 -8.14 -1.18 9.07
CA TYR A 139 -8.67 -2.37 8.42
C TYR A 139 -8.07 -2.60 7.02
N TYR A 140 -7.82 -1.50 6.28
CA TYR A 140 -7.18 -1.49 4.97
C TYR A 140 -5.66 -1.62 5.01
N ARG A 141 -5.08 -1.85 6.19
CA ARG A 141 -3.69 -2.28 6.33
C ARG A 141 -3.60 -3.77 6.05
N ARG A 142 -2.55 -4.18 5.33
CA ARG A 142 -2.27 -5.61 5.11
C ARG A 142 -1.75 -6.24 6.40
N GLU A 143 -2.01 -7.53 6.58
CA GLU A 143 -1.56 -8.32 7.74
C GLU A 143 -0.48 -9.35 7.36
N GLY A 144 -0.14 -9.45 6.08
CA GLY A 144 0.90 -10.34 5.58
C GLY A 144 2.28 -10.14 6.22
N VAL A 145 2.93 -11.26 6.57
CA VAL A 145 4.14 -11.32 7.42
C VAL A 145 5.43 -10.99 6.63
N ARG A 146 5.43 -11.15 5.31
CA ARG A 146 6.60 -10.86 4.45
C ARG A 146 6.35 -9.60 3.63
N GLY A 147 7.35 -8.75 3.50
CA GLY A 147 7.25 -7.44 2.85
C GLY A 147 7.81 -6.36 3.77
N TRP A 148 8.57 -5.43 3.19
CA TRP A 148 9.39 -4.44 3.88
C TRP A 148 8.63 -3.80 5.05
N ALA A 149 9.05 -4.18 6.27
CA ALA A 149 8.58 -3.71 7.57
C ALA A 149 7.07 -3.37 7.66
N ASN A 150 6.20 -4.39 7.61
CA ASN A 150 4.87 -4.18 8.18
C ASN A 150 4.86 -4.45 9.67
N ARG A 151 4.51 -3.44 10.46
CA ARG A 151 4.20 -3.62 11.87
C ARG A 151 2.73 -3.99 11.94
N SER A 152 2.38 -5.00 12.74
CA SER A 152 0.97 -5.22 13.09
C SER A 152 0.37 -3.93 13.66
N ILE A 153 -0.96 -3.76 13.62
CA ILE A 153 -1.61 -2.61 14.26
C ILE A 153 -1.28 -2.51 15.75
N THR A 154 -1.15 -3.66 16.43
CA THR A 154 -0.66 -3.74 17.81
C THR A 154 0.79 -3.26 17.91
N GLY A 155 1.67 -3.67 17.00
CA GLY A 155 3.05 -3.23 16.97
C GLY A 155 3.20 -1.75 16.62
N MET A 156 2.30 -1.17 15.84
CA MET A 156 2.26 0.28 15.60
C MET A 156 1.98 1.04 16.89
N LEU A 157 1.01 0.58 17.69
CA LEU A 157 0.70 1.18 18.98
C LEU A 157 1.86 1.04 19.97
N VAL A 158 2.35 -0.19 20.19
CA VAL A 158 3.40 -0.49 21.20
C VAL A 158 4.67 0.31 20.96
N ASN A 159 5.03 0.52 19.69
CA ASN A 159 6.28 1.20 19.33
C ASN A 159 6.15 2.73 19.26
N ASP A 160 4.96 3.29 19.49
CA ASP A 160 4.72 4.73 19.47
C ASP A 160 4.28 5.23 20.85
N GLU A 161 5.12 6.04 21.51
CA GLU A 161 4.88 6.54 22.86
C GLU A 161 3.58 7.34 22.97
N VAL A 162 3.29 8.17 21.96
CA VAL A 162 2.09 9.01 21.94
C VAL A 162 0.85 8.13 21.81
N LEU A 163 0.80 7.25 20.80
CA LEU A 163 -0.35 6.37 20.64
C LEU A 163 -0.53 5.40 21.82
N SER A 164 0.57 4.90 22.39
CA SER A 164 0.54 4.06 23.59
C SER A 164 -0.10 4.79 24.77
N SER A 165 0.20 6.08 24.97
CA SER A 165 -0.42 6.89 26.03
C SER A 165 -1.94 7.00 25.86
N TYR A 166 -2.40 7.32 24.64
CA TYR A 166 -3.83 7.38 24.32
C TYR A 166 -4.53 6.03 24.48
N TYR A 167 -3.88 4.95 24.06
CA TYR A 167 -4.40 3.59 24.21
C TYR A 167 -4.51 3.18 25.69
N ASN A 168 -3.52 3.53 26.52
CA ASN A 168 -3.57 3.28 27.96
C ASN A 168 -4.70 4.04 28.64
N GLN A 169 -4.93 5.30 28.24
CA GLN A 169 -6.06 6.09 28.73
C GLN A 169 -7.41 5.43 28.38
N TYR A 170 -7.55 4.94 27.14
CA TYR A 170 -8.72 4.16 26.71
C TYR A 170 -8.94 2.91 27.57
N LEU A 171 -7.88 2.15 27.86
CA LEU A 171 -7.98 0.96 28.72
C LEU A 171 -8.44 1.30 30.14
N ILE A 172 -7.93 2.38 30.73
CA ILE A 172 -8.34 2.84 32.07
C ILE A 172 -9.84 3.20 32.07
N GLN A 173 -10.32 3.92 31.07
CA GLN A 173 -11.72 4.31 30.98
C GLN A 173 -12.65 3.10 30.81
N ASN A 174 -12.29 2.15 29.94
CA ASN A 174 -13.09 0.95 29.74
C ASN A 174 -13.09 0.03 30.97
N ARG A 175 -11.95 -0.14 31.65
CA ARG A 175 -11.89 -0.91 32.91
C ARG A 175 -12.79 -0.29 33.98
N ASN A 176 -12.85 1.05 34.05
CA ASN A 176 -13.73 1.77 34.97
C ASN A 176 -15.22 1.61 34.59
N TYR A 177 -15.55 1.58 33.30
CA TYR A 177 -16.91 1.32 32.82
C TYR A 177 -17.39 -0.09 33.16
N SER A 178 -16.53 -1.10 32.97
CA SER A 178 -16.83 -2.50 33.30
C SER A 178 -17.06 -2.71 34.81
N LYS A 179 -16.37 -1.95 35.68
CA LYS A 179 -16.59 -1.98 37.13
C LYS A 179 -17.92 -1.36 37.56
N LEU A 180 -18.45 -0.39 36.81
CA LEU A 180 -19.74 0.27 37.10
C LEU A 180 -20.96 -0.58 36.67
N LEU A 181 -20.79 -1.54 35.77
CA LEU A 181 -21.86 -2.38 35.22
C LEU A 181 -22.07 -3.69 35.98
N VAL A 182 -21.29 -3.98 37.03
CA VAL A 182 -21.56 -5.11 37.94
C VAL A 182 -22.59 -4.66 38.97
N PRO A 183 -23.83 -5.17 38.96
CA PRO A 183 -24.80 -4.90 40.01
C PRO A 183 -24.42 -5.76 41.22
N GLY A 184 -23.64 -5.19 42.15
CA GLY A 184 -23.21 -5.89 43.35
C GLY A 184 -22.46 -4.95 44.29
N GLU A 185 -23.20 -4.45 45.29
CA GLU A 185 -22.73 -3.82 46.53
C GLU A 185 -22.09 -2.42 46.43
N ILE A 186 -22.97 -1.42 46.56
CA ILE A 186 -22.59 -0.09 47.04
C ILE A 186 -22.19 -0.23 48.51
N HIS A 187 -20.88 -0.36 48.77
CA HIS A 187 -20.31 -0.02 50.07
C HIS A 187 -19.78 1.42 50.02
N PRO A 188 -20.33 2.35 50.81
CA PRO A 188 -19.78 3.70 50.90
C PRO A 188 -18.49 3.66 51.70
N SER A 189 -17.50 4.42 51.24
CA SER A 189 -16.21 4.71 51.89
C SER A 189 -15.14 3.61 51.86
N SER A 190 -14.34 3.62 50.79
CA SER A 190 -12.91 3.28 50.91
C SER A 190 -12.09 4.28 50.12
N LYS A 191 -11.21 4.96 50.84
CA LYS A 191 -10.25 5.96 50.38
C LYS A 191 -9.63 5.57 49.04
N ILE A 192 -9.54 6.56 48.16
CA ILE A 192 -8.69 6.56 46.97
C ILE A 192 -7.26 6.31 47.46
N LEU A 193 -6.85 5.05 47.47
CA LEU A 193 -5.45 4.65 47.53
C LEU A 193 -5.00 4.58 46.07
N VAL A 194 -4.43 5.68 45.60
CA VAL A 194 -3.45 5.67 44.52
C VAL A 194 -2.22 4.95 45.08
N ASN A 195 -2.27 3.63 45.10
CA ASN A 195 -1.09 2.81 45.35
C ASN A 195 -0.63 2.26 44.01
N ASP A 196 0.48 2.85 43.57
CA ASP A 196 1.52 2.28 42.73
C ASP A 196 1.04 1.57 41.47
N ALA A 197 1.02 2.37 40.41
CA ALA A 197 1.29 1.91 39.06
C ALA A 197 2.69 1.28 39.01
N GLU A 198 2.81 0.04 39.51
CA GLU A 198 3.83 -0.87 39.04
C GLU A 198 3.59 -1.07 37.55
N THR A 199 4.44 -0.40 36.80
CA THR A 199 4.57 -0.43 35.36
C THR A 199 4.96 -1.86 34.95
N SER A 200 3.96 -2.72 34.78
CA SER A 200 4.13 -3.95 34.03
C SER A 200 4.31 -3.59 32.56
N LYS A 201 5.58 -3.48 32.14
CA LYS A 201 6.00 -3.33 30.74
C LYS A 201 5.62 -4.53 29.84
N ASP A 202 4.77 -5.44 30.32
CA ASP A 202 4.44 -6.73 29.71
C ASP A 202 2.92 -7.01 29.66
N GLU A 203 2.05 -5.99 29.68
CA GLU A 203 0.68 -6.21 29.19
C GLU A 203 0.74 -6.40 27.66
N ASN A 204 0.71 -7.66 27.22
CA ASN A 204 0.51 -8.02 25.81
C ASN A 204 -0.69 -7.23 25.25
N VAL A 205 -0.42 -6.34 24.29
CA VAL A 205 -1.45 -5.51 23.67
C VAL A 205 -2.43 -6.41 22.91
N ASP A 206 -3.65 -6.54 23.45
CA ASP A 206 -4.72 -7.34 22.88
C ASP A 206 -5.24 -6.74 21.57
N TYR A 207 -5.31 -7.57 20.52
CA TYR A 207 -5.72 -7.14 19.19
C TYR A 207 -7.16 -6.58 19.18
N LEU A 208 -8.09 -7.20 19.90
CA LEU A 208 -9.50 -6.78 19.88
C LEU A 208 -9.65 -5.40 20.53
N ASN A 209 -8.97 -5.16 21.64
CA ASN A 209 -8.91 -3.84 22.27
C ASN A 209 -8.33 -2.77 21.36
N VAL A 210 -7.29 -3.11 20.58
CA VAL A 210 -6.71 -2.20 19.58
C VAL A 210 -7.68 -1.90 18.45
N VAL A 211 -8.37 -2.91 17.92
CA VAL A 211 -9.38 -2.70 16.89
C VAL A 211 -10.51 -1.82 17.42
N ASN A 212 -10.98 -2.07 18.63
CA ASN A 212 -12.00 -1.24 19.26
C ASN A 212 -11.49 0.19 19.50
N PHE A 213 -10.25 0.36 19.93
CA PHE A 213 -9.62 1.66 20.07
C PHE A 213 -9.66 2.46 18.76
N PHE A 214 -9.23 1.88 17.63
CA PHE A 214 -9.27 2.57 16.33
C PHE A 214 -10.68 2.69 15.71
N ARG A 215 -11.62 1.84 16.13
CA ARG A 215 -12.98 1.87 15.60
C ARG A 215 -13.85 2.90 16.32
N THR A 216 -13.79 2.95 17.64
CA THR A 216 -14.70 3.73 18.47
C THR A 216 -14.01 4.92 19.13
N TYR A 217 -12.92 4.67 19.86
CA TYR A 217 -12.30 5.68 20.70
C TYR A 217 -11.50 6.72 19.91
N SER A 218 -10.76 6.29 18.89
CA SER A 218 -9.91 7.15 18.03
C SER A 218 -10.68 8.23 17.26
N ASN A 219 -12.01 8.15 17.30
CA ASN A 219 -12.94 8.82 16.42
C ASN A 219 -13.95 9.71 17.17
N ASP A 220 -13.89 9.72 18.50
CA ASP A 220 -14.72 10.56 19.38
C ASP A 220 -13.93 11.83 19.76
N GLU A 221 -14.38 12.97 19.22
CA GLU A 221 -13.74 14.29 19.39
C GLU A 221 -13.74 14.80 20.84
N THR A 222 -14.53 14.18 21.72
CA THR A 222 -14.58 14.60 23.13
C THR A 222 -13.29 14.28 23.91
N PHE A 223 -12.45 13.36 23.42
CA PHE A 223 -11.26 12.89 24.14
C PHE A 223 -9.94 13.02 23.36
N LEU A 224 -10.00 13.22 22.04
CA LEU A 224 -8.82 13.20 21.17
C LEU A 224 -8.63 14.53 20.46
N ASP A 225 -7.48 15.14 20.69
CA ASP A 225 -7.13 16.41 20.08
C ASP A 225 -6.57 16.23 18.65
N SER A 226 -6.31 17.36 17.99
CA SER A 226 -5.69 17.39 16.67
C SER A 226 -4.31 16.71 16.64
N GLN A 227 -3.62 16.59 17.78
CA GLN A 227 -2.30 15.96 17.90
C GLN A 227 -2.40 14.44 17.67
N PHE A 228 -3.41 13.78 18.24
CA PHE A 228 -3.62 12.35 18.02
C PHE A 228 -3.84 12.04 16.53
N LYS A 229 -4.78 12.75 15.89
CA LYS A 229 -5.07 12.56 14.45
C LYS A 229 -3.82 12.79 13.61
N GLN A 230 -3.08 13.87 13.88
CA GLN A 230 -1.83 14.17 13.18
C GLN A 230 -0.80 13.06 13.34
N ARG A 231 -0.65 12.48 14.54
CA ARG A 231 0.30 11.38 14.79
C ARG A 231 -0.08 10.11 14.04
N VAL A 232 -1.36 9.72 14.07
CA VAL A 232 -1.86 8.55 13.33
C VAL A 232 -1.65 8.72 11.82
N VAL A 233 -2.00 9.89 11.27
CA VAL A 233 -1.80 10.18 9.85
C VAL A 233 -0.32 10.12 9.48
N ALA A 234 0.58 10.68 10.29
CA ALA A 234 2.01 10.61 10.04
C ALA A 234 2.51 9.15 9.96
N LEU A 235 2.10 8.28 10.89
CA LEU A 235 2.49 6.87 10.87
C LEU A 235 1.95 6.12 9.65
N TYR A 236 0.72 6.40 9.23
CA TYR A 236 0.15 5.81 8.01
C TYR A 236 0.88 6.28 6.75
N LEU A 237 1.31 7.55 6.70
CA LEU A 237 2.09 8.08 5.58
C LEU A 237 3.52 7.52 5.55
N ASP A 238 4.15 7.34 6.72
CA ASP A 238 5.44 6.67 6.83
C ASP A 238 5.34 5.26 6.24
N GLU A 239 4.36 4.45 6.69
CA GLU A 239 4.11 3.11 6.13
C GLU A 239 3.82 3.16 4.62
N PHE A 240 3.03 4.14 4.17
CA PHE A 240 2.68 4.30 2.77
C PHE A 240 3.92 4.47 1.87
N THR A 241 4.94 5.20 2.35
CA THR A 241 6.16 5.48 1.58
C THR A 241 7.16 4.31 1.57
N MET A 242 6.92 3.26 2.35
CA MET A 242 7.82 2.13 2.46
C MET A 242 7.75 1.22 1.23
N GLY A 243 8.92 0.76 0.77
CA GLY A 243 9.04 -0.28 -0.24
C GLY A 243 8.21 -0.01 -1.50
N SER A 244 7.58 -1.06 -2.05
CA SER A 244 6.69 -0.91 -3.20
C SER A 244 5.26 -0.60 -2.75
N GLN A 245 4.75 0.59 -3.10
CA GLN A 245 3.43 1.06 -2.66
C GLN A 245 2.31 0.11 -3.06
N ILE A 246 2.27 -0.36 -4.32
CA ILE A 246 1.22 -1.26 -4.80
C ILE A 246 1.24 -2.64 -4.10
N HIS A 247 2.37 -3.03 -3.51
CA HIS A 247 2.46 -4.28 -2.76
C HIS A 247 2.05 -4.06 -1.29
N ILE A 248 2.63 -3.03 -0.66
CA ILE A 248 2.45 -2.79 0.77
C ILE A 248 1.07 -2.22 1.09
N ASN A 249 0.57 -1.34 0.23
CA ASN A 249 -0.65 -0.57 0.46
C ASN A 249 -1.78 -1.01 -0.48
N CYS A 250 -1.74 -2.23 -1.01
CA CYS A 250 -2.70 -2.72 -2.01
C CYS A 250 -4.18 -2.54 -1.60
N LEU A 251 -4.50 -2.87 -0.34
CA LEU A 251 -5.84 -2.74 0.22
C LEU A 251 -6.31 -1.28 0.30
N ALA A 252 -5.49 -0.41 0.87
CA ALA A 252 -5.78 1.02 0.98
C ALA A 252 -5.85 1.68 -0.40
N LEU A 253 -4.90 1.40 -1.29
CA LEU A 253 -4.85 1.94 -2.65
C LEU A 253 -6.06 1.52 -3.48
N HIS A 254 -6.45 0.25 -3.43
CA HIS A 254 -7.63 -0.21 -4.16
C HIS A 254 -8.90 0.47 -3.63
N HIS A 255 -9.06 0.55 -2.31
CA HIS A 255 -10.19 1.21 -1.67
C HIS A 255 -10.33 2.69 -2.10
N VAL A 256 -9.21 3.41 -2.24
CA VAL A 256 -9.22 4.83 -2.66
C VAL A 256 -9.19 5.04 -4.17
N GLY A 257 -9.36 3.97 -4.96
CA GLY A 257 -9.64 4.05 -6.39
C GLY A 257 -8.51 3.60 -7.34
N LEU A 258 -7.46 2.93 -6.86
CA LEU A 258 -6.48 2.29 -7.75
C LEU A 258 -7.04 0.95 -8.28
N PRO A 259 -7.38 0.83 -9.56
CA PRO A 259 -8.05 -0.37 -10.08
C PRO A 259 -7.10 -1.52 -10.37
N ILE A 260 -5.78 -1.32 -10.26
CA ILE A 260 -4.79 -2.36 -10.56
C ILE A 260 -4.33 -3.08 -9.28
N ILE A 261 -4.44 -4.39 -9.28
CA ILE A 261 -4.00 -5.26 -8.19
C ILE A 261 -2.88 -6.18 -8.70
N LYS A 262 -1.78 -6.29 -7.97
CA LYS A 262 -0.68 -7.19 -8.34
C LYS A 262 -1.10 -8.66 -8.17
N LEU A 263 -0.89 -9.47 -9.20
CA LEU A 263 -1.24 -10.91 -9.16
C LEU A 263 -0.26 -11.75 -8.33
N ASP A 264 0.93 -11.23 -8.03
CA ASP A 264 1.96 -11.94 -7.28
C ASP A 264 1.95 -11.65 -5.77
N LEU A 265 0.94 -10.96 -5.24
CA LEU A 265 0.84 -10.64 -3.80
C LEU A 265 0.85 -11.88 -2.91
N MET A 266 0.09 -12.93 -3.28
CA MET A 266 0.08 -14.20 -2.56
C MET A 266 1.37 -14.98 -2.75
N PHE A 267 1.81 -15.14 -4.01
CA PHE A 267 3.01 -15.89 -4.33
C PHE A 267 4.25 -15.32 -3.63
N ARG A 268 4.35 -13.99 -3.53
CA ARG A 268 5.42 -13.28 -2.82
C ARG A 268 5.29 -13.28 -1.30
N CYS A 269 4.20 -13.83 -0.78
CA CYS A 269 3.85 -13.80 0.65
C CYS A 269 3.70 -12.38 1.20
N VAL A 270 3.36 -11.41 0.34
CA VAL A 270 3.11 -10.00 0.69
C VAL A 270 1.77 -9.87 1.40
N CYS A 271 0.76 -10.56 0.85
CA CYS A 271 -0.57 -10.67 1.40
C CYS A 271 -0.76 -12.03 2.07
N SER A 272 -1.49 -12.03 3.17
CA SER A 272 -2.11 -13.22 3.75
C SER A 272 -3.41 -13.58 3.02
N MET A 273 -4.00 -14.74 3.33
CA MET A 273 -5.31 -15.10 2.79
C MET A 273 -6.38 -14.08 3.21
N ASN A 274 -6.31 -13.56 4.43
CA ASN A 274 -7.23 -12.54 4.92
C ASN A 274 -7.14 -11.27 4.06
N ASP A 275 -5.93 -10.84 3.70
CA ASP A 275 -5.73 -9.67 2.83
C ASP A 275 -6.32 -9.89 1.42
N ILE A 276 -6.22 -11.11 0.88
CA ILE A 276 -6.83 -11.42 -0.42
C ILE A 276 -8.35 -11.44 -0.35
N ILE A 277 -8.92 -11.97 0.74
CA ILE A 277 -10.36 -11.92 0.97
C ILE A 277 -10.82 -10.45 1.06
N LYS A 278 -10.12 -9.61 1.83
CA LYS A 278 -10.40 -8.17 1.92
C LYS A 278 -10.31 -7.48 0.55
N LEU A 279 -9.34 -7.83 -0.31
CA LEU A 279 -9.26 -7.29 -1.68
C LEU A 279 -10.43 -7.74 -2.53
N ARG A 280 -10.78 -9.04 -2.49
CA ARG A 280 -11.94 -9.60 -3.20
C ARG A 280 -13.22 -8.86 -2.82
N ASP A 281 -13.43 -8.63 -1.53
CA ASP A 281 -14.65 -7.99 -1.02
C ASP A 281 -14.77 -6.52 -1.43
N GLN A 282 -13.69 -5.91 -1.90
CA GLN A 282 -13.71 -4.57 -2.51
C GLN A 282 -14.03 -4.61 -4.01
N LEU A 283 -14.05 -5.76 -4.67
CA LEU A 283 -14.32 -5.88 -6.10
C LEU A 283 -15.83 -5.97 -6.39
N ASP A 284 -16.18 -5.61 -7.63
CA ASP A 284 -17.49 -5.94 -8.19
C ASP A 284 -17.75 -7.45 -8.12
N GLU A 285 -18.95 -7.86 -7.73
CA GLU A 285 -19.33 -9.28 -7.51
C GLU A 285 -18.99 -10.15 -8.73
N SER A 286 -19.17 -9.62 -9.95
CA SER A 286 -18.90 -10.36 -11.19
C SER A 286 -17.42 -10.68 -11.42
N GLN A 287 -16.51 -10.05 -10.68
CA GLN A 287 -15.06 -10.23 -10.80
C GLN A 287 -14.45 -11.08 -9.68
N GLN A 288 -15.20 -11.34 -8.60
CA GLN A 288 -14.65 -11.93 -7.38
C GLN A 288 -14.13 -13.35 -7.60
N GLU A 289 -14.85 -14.19 -8.34
CA GLU A 289 -14.45 -15.59 -8.61
C GLU A 289 -13.19 -15.67 -9.49
N GLU A 290 -13.15 -14.88 -10.57
CA GLU A 290 -11.98 -14.80 -11.46
C GLU A 290 -10.75 -14.31 -10.68
N PHE A 291 -10.92 -13.25 -9.89
CA PHE A 291 -9.85 -12.71 -9.06
C PHE A 291 -9.30 -13.76 -8.10
N MET A 292 -10.17 -14.47 -7.37
CA MET A 292 -9.74 -15.50 -6.42
C MET A 292 -9.01 -16.65 -7.14
N THR A 293 -9.50 -17.06 -8.31
CA THR A 293 -8.86 -18.10 -9.12
C THR A 293 -7.43 -17.70 -9.50
N LEU A 294 -7.24 -16.47 -9.98
CA LEU A 294 -5.92 -15.96 -10.37
C LEU A 294 -4.97 -15.80 -9.18
N MET A 295 -5.45 -15.24 -8.05
CA MET A 295 -4.63 -15.02 -6.86
C MET A 295 -4.20 -16.32 -6.18
N LEU A 296 -5.02 -17.37 -6.25
CA LEU A 296 -4.76 -18.66 -5.61
C LEU A 296 -4.07 -19.68 -6.52
N ALA A 297 -3.91 -19.38 -7.81
CA ALA A 297 -3.18 -20.23 -8.75
C ALA A 297 -1.72 -20.48 -8.30
N ARG A 298 -1.12 -19.53 -7.56
CA ARG A 298 0.23 -19.67 -6.99
C ARG A 298 0.23 -19.27 -5.52
N LEU A 299 0.30 -20.27 -4.64
CA LEU A 299 0.44 -20.05 -3.19
C LEU A 299 1.82 -19.48 -2.83
N CYS A 300 1.95 -18.96 -1.61
CA CYS A 300 3.18 -18.36 -1.09
C CYS A 300 4.41 -19.26 -1.29
N GLY A 301 5.30 -18.85 -2.22
CA GLY A 301 6.43 -19.67 -2.64
C GLY A 301 7.36 -20.00 -1.48
N ASP A 302 7.47 -19.12 -0.50
CA ASP A 302 8.35 -19.32 0.64
C ASP A 302 7.87 -20.37 1.66
N ARG A 303 6.56 -20.65 1.66
CA ARG A 303 5.93 -21.66 2.52
C ARG A 303 5.82 -23.00 1.81
N PHE A 304 5.54 -22.99 0.51
CA PHE A 304 5.18 -24.20 -0.24
C PHE A 304 6.30 -24.74 -1.12
N LEU A 305 7.31 -23.94 -1.50
CA LEU A 305 8.48 -24.46 -2.22
C LEU A 305 9.51 -25.03 -1.24
N VAL A 306 10.21 -26.08 -1.68
CA VAL A 306 11.26 -26.77 -0.91
C VAL A 306 12.57 -26.85 -1.69
N GLY A 307 13.68 -27.04 -0.99
CA GLY A 307 15.01 -27.24 -1.56
C GLY A 307 15.44 -26.12 -2.53
N LEU A 308 15.96 -26.50 -3.70
CA LEU A 308 16.46 -25.59 -4.72
C LEU A 308 15.39 -24.63 -5.25
N ASN A 309 14.13 -25.07 -5.34
CA ASN A 309 13.03 -24.22 -5.81
C ASN A 309 12.77 -23.07 -4.84
N ARG A 310 12.85 -23.32 -3.53
CA ARG A 310 12.72 -22.26 -2.51
C ARG A 310 13.86 -21.25 -2.62
N LEU A 311 15.10 -21.74 -2.79
CA LEU A 311 16.26 -20.88 -2.97
C LEU A 311 16.13 -20.02 -4.23
N ALA A 312 15.82 -20.64 -5.38
CA ALA A 312 15.61 -19.93 -6.63
C ALA A 312 14.50 -18.87 -6.53
N TYR A 313 13.38 -19.16 -5.86
CA TYR A 313 12.34 -18.19 -5.55
C TYR A 313 12.85 -17.01 -4.70
N GLN A 314 13.64 -17.29 -3.65
CA GLN A 314 14.21 -16.25 -2.78
C GLN A 314 15.18 -15.34 -3.54
N PHE A 315 15.95 -15.89 -4.48
CA PHE A 315 16.82 -15.13 -5.38
C PHE A 315 16.07 -14.49 -6.56
N GLY A 316 14.76 -14.73 -6.70
CA GLY A 316 13.92 -14.14 -7.77
C GLY A 316 14.19 -14.72 -9.15
N ILE A 317 14.51 -16.01 -9.22
CA ILE A 317 14.74 -16.77 -10.46
C ILE A 317 13.46 -17.51 -10.91
N LEU A 318 12.48 -17.66 -10.00
CA LEU A 318 11.22 -18.43 -10.15
C LEU A 318 9.95 -17.57 -10.07
#